data_AF-A0A2V7RAI9-F1
#
_entry.id   AF-A0A2V7RAI9-F1
#
_cell.length_a   1.000
_cell.length_b   1.000
_cell.length_c   1.000
_cell.angle_alpha   90.00
_cell.angle_beta   90.00
_cell.angle_gamma   90.00
#
_symmetry.space_group_name_H-M   'P 1'
#
loop_
_entity.id
_entity.type
_entity.pdbx_description
1 polymer ?
#
loop_
_entity_poly.entity_id
_entity_poly.type
_entity_poly.pdbx_seq_one_letter_code
_entity_poly.pdbx_strand_id
1 'polypeptide(L)'
;MSRAFVKEDADEGGPRKSYGLPPRDDPGFDAAAAAALLEAARAGETPSAERATGYYWGEPKLRVHVQRILERARADGDERLAQLAGRFLS
;
A
#
# COMPACT_ATOMS: atom_id res chain seq x y z
N MET A 1 13.10 37.42 5.31
CA MET A 1 11.88 37.12 4.55
C MET A 1 11.52 35.66 4.78
N SER A 2 10.79 35.38 5.86
CA SER A 2 10.39 34.04 6.27
C SER A 2 9.32 33.53 5.31
N ARG A 3 9.56 32.42 4.62
CA ARG A 3 8.54 31.78 3.78
C ARG A 3 7.70 30.88 4.67
N ALA A 4 6.41 31.19 4.68
CA ALA A 4 5.36 30.61 5.48
C ALA A 4 5.37 29.07 5.47
N PHE A 5 5.27 28.50 6.66
CA PHE A 5 4.69 27.18 6.87
C PHE A 5 3.19 27.31 6.58
N VAL A 6 2.71 26.65 5.52
CA VAL A 6 1.27 26.41 5.33
C VAL A 6 0.99 24.99 5.79
N LYS A 7 0.10 24.88 6.76
CA LYS A 7 -0.42 23.66 7.35
C LYS A 7 -1.94 23.84 7.40
N GLU A 8 -2.65 23.19 6.49
CA GLU A 8 -4.12 23.05 6.39
C GLU A 8 -4.32 21.92 5.36
N ASP A 9 -5.06 20.83 5.56
CA ASP A 9 -5.98 20.48 6.63
C ASP A 9 -5.99 18.96 6.88
N ALA A 10 -6.30 18.61 8.13
CA ALA A 10 -6.51 17.25 8.59
C ALA A 10 -7.99 16.89 8.44
N ASP A 11 -8.33 16.05 7.46
CA ASP A 11 -9.66 15.47 7.32
C ASP A 11 -9.86 14.26 8.27
N GLU A 12 -10.63 14.53 9.32
CA GLU A 12 -11.57 13.69 10.07
C GLU A 12 -11.45 12.15 10.05
N GLY A 13 -11.09 11.61 11.23
CA GLY A 13 -11.61 10.33 11.70
C GLY A 13 -10.61 9.44 12.44
N GLY A 14 -10.09 9.87 13.60
CA GLY A 14 -9.20 9.06 14.46
C GLY A 14 -7.90 8.61 13.77
N PRO A 15 -6.93 8.03 14.49
CA PRO A 15 -5.75 7.45 13.84
C PRO A 15 -6.17 6.14 13.14
N ARG A 16 -6.84 6.27 11.99
CA ARG A 16 -6.84 5.19 10.99
C ARG A 16 -5.37 4.99 10.63
N LYS A 17 -4.87 3.74 10.70
CA LYS A 17 -3.58 3.38 10.11
C LYS A 17 -3.61 3.90 8.67
N SER A 18 -3.02 5.05 8.38
CA SER A 18 -3.12 5.70 7.06
C SER A 18 -2.31 4.96 5.99
N TYR A 19 -1.81 3.76 6.31
CA TYR A 19 -0.90 2.94 5.54
C TYR A 19 0.32 3.70 4.98
N GLY A 20 0.57 4.92 5.44
CA GLY A 20 1.62 5.81 4.94
C GLY A 20 1.49 6.13 3.45
N LEU A 21 0.28 6.17 2.90
CA LEU A 21 0.08 6.39 1.46
C LEU A 21 0.46 7.84 1.08
N PRO A 22 1.20 8.04 -0.03
CA PRO A 22 1.41 9.38 -0.59
C PRO A 22 0.10 9.93 -1.18
N PRO A 23 0.09 11.19 -1.67
CA PRO A 23 -1.02 11.73 -2.46
C PRO A 23 -1.37 10.83 -3.64
N ARG A 24 -2.64 10.82 -4.07
CA ARG A 24 -3.13 9.87 -5.08
C ARG A 24 -2.60 10.14 -6.49
N ASP A 25 -2.17 11.34 -6.76
CA ASP A 25 -1.50 11.79 -7.99
C ASP A 25 0.01 11.56 -7.97
N ASP A 26 0.58 11.12 -6.85
CA ASP A 26 1.99 10.78 -6.74
C ASP A 26 2.31 9.53 -7.59
N PRO A 27 3.36 9.54 -8.42
CA PRO A 27 3.73 8.39 -9.24
C PRO A 27 4.12 7.14 -8.42
N GLY A 28 4.46 7.31 -7.14
CA GLY A 28 4.74 6.25 -6.18
C GLY A 28 3.50 5.70 -5.47
N PHE A 29 2.31 6.29 -5.66
CA PHE A 29 1.08 5.85 -4.99
C PHE A 29 0.78 4.38 -5.24
N ASP A 30 0.85 3.92 -6.49
CA ASP A 30 0.55 2.53 -6.84
C ASP A 30 1.52 1.54 -6.18
N ALA A 31 2.80 1.91 -6.06
CA ALA A 31 3.79 1.09 -5.37
C ALA A 31 3.51 1.01 -3.86
N ALA A 32 3.17 2.14 -3.24
CA ALA A 32 2.82 2.19 -1.81
C ALA A 32 1.52 1.43 -1.52
N ALA A 33 0.52 1.56 -2.40
CA ALA A 33 -0.76 0.86 -2.28
C ALA A 33 -0.59 -0.67 -2.39
N ALA A 34 0.24 -1.14 -3.32
CA ALA A 34 0.55 -2.56 -3.44
C ALA A 34 1.17 -3.12 -2.15
N ALA A 35 2.14 -2.41 -1.56
CA ALA A 35 2.74 -2.80 -0.28
C ALA A 35 1.70 -2.78 0.86
N ALA A 36 0.87 -1.73 0.93
CA ALA A 36 -0.17 -1.59 1.94
C ALA A 36 -1.18 -2.74 1.92
N LEU A 37 -1.63 -3.16 0.73
CA LEU A 37 -2.56 -4.29 0.57
C LEU A 37 -1.94 -5.60 1.07
N LEU A 38 -0.68 -5.87 0.73
CA LEU A 38 0.03 -7.08 1.16
C LEU A 38 0.26 -7.10 2.68
N GLU A 39 0.70 -5.99 3.26
CA GLU A 39 0.88 -5.87 4.72
C GLU A 39 -0.46 -5.96 5.47
N ALA A 40 -1.53 -5.38 4.94
CA ALA A 40 -2.86 -5.53 5.51
C ALA A 40 -3.34 -6.99 5.45
N ALA A 41 -3.08 -7.70 4.35
CA ALA A 41 -3.42 -9.12 4.24
C ALA A 41 -2.63 -9.99 5.22
N ARG A 42 -1.41 -9.62 5.62
CA ARG A 42 -0.69 -10.28 6.72
C ARG A 42 -1.43 -10.14 8.04
N ALA A 43 -1.99 -8.95 8.30
CA ALA A 43 -2.74 -8.63 9.50
C ALA A 43 -4.23 -9.05 9.44
N GLY A 44 -4.71 -9.58 8.31
CA GLY A 44 -6.15 -9.87 8.12
C GLY A 44 -7.02 -8.62 7.95
N GLU A 45 -6.44 -7.47 7.61
CA GLU A 45 -7.09 -6.16 7.51
C GLU A 45 -7.29 -5.71 6.05
N THR A 46 -7.32 -6.62 5.07
CA THR A 46 -7.45 -6.29 3.63
C THR A 46 -8.58 -5.28 3.33
N PRO A 47 -9.81 -5.41 3.88
CA PRO A 47 -10.90 -4.45 3.61
C PRO A 47 -10.59 -3.01 4.06
N SER A 48 -9.70 -2.82 5.04
CA SER A 48 -9.28 -1.49 5.47
C SER A 48 -8.25 -0.89 4.51
N ALA A 49 -7.32 -1.68 3.98
CA ALA A 49 -6.36 -1.23 2.98
C ALA A 49 -7.01 -0.96 1.62
N GLU A 50 -8.00 -1.75 1.21
CA GLU A 50 -8.75 -1.48 -0.03
C GLU A 50 -9.47 -0.12 0.05
N ARG A 51 -10.08 0.19 1.20
CA ARG A 51 -10.70 1.50 1.41
C ARG A 51 -9.69 2.64 1.43
N ALA A 52 -8.51 2.44 2.01
CA ALA A 52 -7.48 3.47 2.10
C ALA A 52 -6.79 3.76 0.75
N THR A 53 -6.51 2.71 -0.03
CA THR A 53 -5.84 2.82 -1.33
C THR A 53 -6.81 3.12 -2.47
N GLY A 54 -8.08 2.72 -2.31
CA GLY A 54 -9.08 2.73 -3.38
C GLY A 54 -8.84 1.66 -4.45
N TYR A 55 -7.98 0.68 -4.18
CA TYR A 55 -7.74 -0.49 -5.03
C TYR A 55 -8.24 -1.75 -4.34
N TYR A 56 -8.70 -2.72 -5.13
CA TYR A 56 -9.09 -4.04 -4.62
C TYR A 56 -7.90 -5.01 -4.59
N TRP A 57 -8.02 -6.04 -3.76
CA TRP A 57 -7.13 -7.19 -3.83
C TRP A 57 -7.17 -7.82 -5.23
N GLY A 58 -6.00 -8.05 -5.83
CA GLY A 58 -5.87 -8.55 -7.20
C GLY A 58 -5.94 -7.47 -8.28
N GLU A 59 -5.95 -6.18 -7.93
CA GLU A 59 -5.99 -5.06 -8.88
C GLU A 59 -4.94 -5.21 -10.01
N PRO A 60 -5.37 -5.31 -11.29
CA PRO A 60 -4.48 -5.47 -12.44
C PRO A 60 -3.38 -4.40 -12.53
N LYS A 61 -3.69 -3.15 -12.19
CA LYS A 61 -2.73 -2.04 -12.23
C LYS A 61 -1.54 -2.24 -11.28
N LEU A 62 -1.75 -2.96 -10.17
CA LEU A 62 -0.73 -3.17 -9.16
C LEU A 62 0.16 -4.38 -9.43
N ARG A 63 -0.15 -5.23 -10.43
CA ARG A 63 0.56 -6.50 -10.68
C ARG A 63 2.07 -6.31 -10.85
N VAL A 64 2.52 -5.28 -11.56
CA VAL A 64 3.96 -5.02 -11.76
C VAL A 64 4.66 -4.68 -10.44
N HIS A 65 3.99 -3.93 -9.55
CA HIS A 65 4.54 -3.62 -8.22
C HIS A 65 4.56 -4.85 -7.32
N VAL A 66 3.48 -5.63 -7.32
CA VAL A 66 3.39 -6.86 -6.54
C VAL A 66 4.40 -7.92 -7.00
N GLN A 67 4.67 -8.03 -8.30
CA GLN A 67 5.74 -8.90 -8.82
C GLN A 67 7.12 -8.52 -8.28
N ARG A 68 7.46 -7.22 -8.26
CA ARG A 68 8.73 -6.75 -7.67
C ARG A 68 8.81 -7.04 -6.18
N ILE A 69 7.69 -6.87 -5.46
CA ILE A 69 7.61 -7.21 -4.03
C ILE A 69 7.79 -8.72 -3.82
N LEU A 70 7.19 -9.56 -4.67
CA LEU A 70 7.34 -11.03 -4.63
C LEU A 70 8.81 -11.44 -4.84
N GLU A 71 9.47 -10.87 -5.85
CA GLU A 71 10.89 -11.16 -6.13
C GLU A 71 11.77 -10.77 -4.94
N ARG A 72 11.57 -9.58 -4.38
CA ARG A 72 12.27 -9.12 -3.19
C ARG A 72 11.98 -10.01 -1.99
N ALA A 73 10.72 -10.34 -1.73
CA ALA A 73 10.33 -11.22 -0.63
C ALA A 73 11.03 -12.58 -0.71
N ARG A 74 11.14 -13.16 -1.92
CA ARG A 74 11.88 -14.40 -2.13
C ARG A 74 13.39 -14.25 -1.87
N ALA A 75 13.99 -13.15 -2.33
CA ALA A 75 15.41 -12.87 -2.09
C ALA A 75 15.71 -12.66 -0.60
N ASP A 76 14.81 -12.00 0.12
CA ASP A 76 14.93 -11.69 1.55
C ASP A 76 14.51 -12.87 2.46
N GLY A 77 14.03 -13.99 1.88
CA GLY A 77 13.56 -15.15 2.64
C GLY A 77 12.21 -14.93 3.34
N ASP A 78 11.46 -13.90 2.96
CA ASP A 78 10.15 -13.58 3.51
C ASP A 78 9.06 -14.43 2.84
N GLU A 79 8.94 -15.67 3.30
CA GLU A 79 8.00 -16.66 2.78
C GLU A 79 6.54 -16.19 2.90
N ARG A 80 6.20 -15.50 4.00
CA ARG A 80 4.82 -15.03 4.23
C ARG A 80 4.43 -13.94 3.25
N LEU A 81 5.33 -12.98 2.99
CA LEU A 81 5.05 -11.94 1.99
C LEU A 81 4.98 -12.53 0.59
N ALA A 82 5.91 -13.44 0.26
CA ALA A 82 5.93 -14.12 -1.03
C ALA A 82 4.64 -14.92 -1.30
N GLN A 83 4.12 -15.63 -0.29
CA GLN A 83 2.84 -16.34 -0.43
C GLN A 83 1.67 -15.39 -0.69
N LEU A 84 1.60 -14.27 0.03
CA LEU A 84 0.52 -13.29 -0.14
C LEU A 84 0.60 -12.57 -1.48
N ALA A 85 1.81 -12.18 -1.91
CA ALA A 85 2.03 -11.62 -3.23
C ALA A 85 1.69 -12.62 -4.34
N GLY A 86 2.02 -13.90 -4.16
CA GLY A 86 1.58 -14.98 -5.05
C GLY A 86 0.05 -15.05 -5.15
N ARG A 87 -0.65 -15.04 -4.01
CA ARG A 87 -2.13 -15.05 -3.96
C ARG A 87 -2.76 -13.81 -4.59
N PHE A 88 -2.11 -12.65 -4.51
CA PHE A 88 -2.58 -11.44 -5.16
C PHE A 88 -2.50 -11.55 -6.69
N LEU A 89 -1.49 -12.27 -7.21
CA LEU A 89 -1.23 -12.39 -8.65
C LEU A 89 -2.02 -13.52 -9.33
N SER A 90 -2.48 -14.51 -8.56
CA SER A 90 -3.37 -15.59 -9.02
C SER A 90 -4.75 -15.06 -9.41
#